data_AF-A0A2U2RWI8-F1
#
_entry.id   AF-A0A2U2RWI8-F1
#
_cell.length_a   1.000
_cell.length_b   1.000
_cell.length_c   1.000
_cell.angle_alpha   90.00
_cell.angle_beta   90.00
_cell.angle_gamma   90.00
#
_symmetry.space_group_name_H-M   'P 1'
#
loop_
_entity.id
_entity.type
_entity.pdbx_description
1 polymer ?
#
loop_
_entity_poly.entity_id
_entity_poly.type
_entity_poly.pdbx_seq_one_letter_code
_entity_poly.pdbx_strand_id
1 'polypeptide(L)'
;MKRKFIYSLSHYLNILVIFSFLNCSSEPIIKSKSLVSINFKIQGNGKVKPELGTYDINSRVVFKATADSGYYFDRWKGFPEDLEQEEFEFVLTDDLNLTAIFLPIPELSSEIKIYNPKKIDPNPIFIIENGGDRAYLTDKTGEKLNVWNFDSKLGNDLELIKDGSLIGLFKSDNVFFSFGGYGGIVKKFNPSRILEWQYEVNNENELAHHDFEILPNGNVLLLVWERFSEEQAINFGFSGTGEIFLEKIIEINPNNDSIVWEWRSVDHLIQDFDSIKPNYGKISEYPQKIDLNYNQIENGDLMHANGLCYDQKRNLILLSVNFYSEIWAIPHQYDTELTKTEKGDLTFRFGNPNTFDSSDERIFFNNHHPNIVSLHPETLDNFLIYMNGSKNNQSSVYEFTFPPKFETDPKNWSQPKLVWQFSDVDLFSAKLSGCIRLPNGNTLICEGDYGYWEVTKDKEVVWKYKGDTSFWRGYVYP
;
A
#
# COMPACT_ATOMS: atom_id res chain seq x y z
N MET A 1 -11.75 -0.07 57.02
CA MET A 1 -12.93 -0.49 57.80
C MET A 1 -13.43 -1.83 57.24
N LYS A 2 -12.85 -2.95 57.70
CA LYS A 2 -13.22 -4.32 57.33
C LYS A 2 -13.52 -5.05 58.64
N ARG A 3 -14.76 -5.45 58.90
CA ARG A 3 -15.12 -6.25 60.08
C ARG A 3 -15.20 -7.73 59.69
N LYS A 4 -14.24 -8.49 60.20
CA LYS A 4 -14.33 -9.94 60.42
C LYS A 4 -15.26 -10.18 61.62
N PHE A 5 -16.11 -11.19 61.55
CA PHE A 5 -16.74 -11.80 62.72
C PHE A 5 -16.26 -13.24 62.90
N ILE A 6 -16.15 -13.61 64.16
CA ILE A 6 -15.42 -14.75 64.71
C ILE A 6 -16.42 -15.48 65.62
N TYR A 7 -16.49 -16.81 65.45
CA TYR A 7 -16.93 -17.91 66.35
C TYR A 7 -18.35 -17.90 66.96
N SER A 8 -19.03 -19.05 66.91
CA SER A 8 -19.05 -20.00 68.04
C SER A 8 -19.98 -21.18 67.79
N LEU A 9 -19.45 -22.38 68.00
CA LEU A 9 -20.16 -23.65 68.14
C LEU A 9 -20.90 -23.69 69.49
N SER A 10 -22.11 -24.24 69.55
CA SER A 10 -22.59 -24.95 70.74
C SER A 10 -23.59 -26.04 70.37
N HIS A 11 -23.32 -27.23 70.90
CA HIS A 11 -24.19 -28.41 70.93
C HIS A 11 -25.37 -28.18 71.88
N TYR A 12 -26.57 -28.65 71.53
CA TYR A 12 -27.46 -29.38 72.45
C TYR A 12 -28.35 -30.37 71.68
N LEU A 13 -28.63 -31.48 72.36
CA LEU A 13 -29.10 -32.78 71.89
C LEU A 13 -30.58 -33.00 72.25
N ASN A 14 -31.27 -33.84 71.46
CA ASN A 14 -32.58 -34.50 71.68
C ASN A 14 -33.83 -33.62 71.45
N ILE A 15 -34.96 -34.07 70.89
CA ILE A 15 -35.63 -35.39 70.89
C ILE A 15 -36.34 -35.63 69.54
N LEU A 16 -36.31 -36.89 69.13
CA LEU A 16 -37.01 -37.52 68.01
C LEU A 16 -38.54 -37.56 68.22
N VAL A 17 -39.34 -37.07 67.28
CA VAL A 17 -40.71 -37.55 67.03
C VAL A 17 -40.91 -37.72 65.53
N ILE A 18 -40.96 -38.99 65.12
CA ILE A 18 -41.25 -39.42 63.76
C ILE A 18 -42.77 -39.39 63.58
N PHE A 19 -43.26 -38.53 62.69
CA PHE A 19 -44.55 -38.72 62.02
C PHE A 19 -44.28 -38.98 60.55
N SER A 20 -44.44 -40.25 60.18
CA SER A 20 -44.44 -40.75 58.81
C SER A 20 -45.70 -40.26 58.09
N PHE A 21 -45.55 -39.28 57.21
CA PHE A 21 -46.45 -39.10 56.08
C PHE A 21 -45.72 -39.56 54.81
N LEU A 22 -46.10 -40.75 54.35
CA LEU A 22 -45.83 -41.23 53.00
C LEU A 22 -46.50 -40.28 52.01
N ASN A 23 -45.75 -39.27 51.55
CA ASN A 23 -46.10 -38.55 50.34
C ASN A 23 -45.14 -39.05 49.25
N CYS A 24 -45.68 -39.88 48.36
CA CYS A 24 -45.00 -40.35 47.18
C CYS A 24 -44.94 -39.18 46.18
N SER A 25 -43.97 -38.28 46.34
CA SER A 25 -43.56 -37.41 45.25
C SER A 25 -42.54 -38.20 44.43
N SER A 26 -42.96 -38.67 43.26
CA SER A 26 -42.01 -39.03 42.22
C SER A 26 -41.24 -37.76 41.85
N GLU A 27 -40.07 -37.56 42.45
CA GLU A 27 -39.08 -36.66 41.87
C GLU A 27 -38.87 -37.13 40.43
N PRO A 28 -39.02 -36.24 39.43
CA PRO A 28 -38.63 -36.60 38.09
C PRO A 28 -37.13 -36.86 38.16
N ILE A 29 -36.72 -38.10 37.95
CA ILE A 29 -35.33 -38.41 37.61
C ILE A 29 -35.05 -37.60 36.35
N ILE A 30 -34.46 -36.43 36.51
CA ILE A 30 -33.84 -35.72 35.40
C ILE A 30 -32.70 -36.63 35.01
N LYS A 31 -32.93 -37.50 34.00
CA LYS A 31 -31.84 -38.18 33.32
C LYS A 31 -30.92 -37.07 32.85
N SER A 32 -29.77 -36.91 33.50
CA SER A 32 -28.71 -36.06 32.98
C SER A 32 -28.42 -36.59 31.58
N LYS A 33 -28.72 -35.77 30.58
CA LYS A 33 -28.52 -36.13 29.19
C LYS A 33 -27.04 -36.49 29.01
N SER A 34 -26.73 -37.77 28.83
CA SER A 34 -25.34 -38.24 28.69
C SER A 34 -24.84 -38.17 27.26
N LEU A 35 -25.78 -38.09 26.30
CA LEU A 35 -25.51 -38.03 24.87
C LEU A 35 -26.23 -36.84 24.26
N VAL A 36 -25.55 -36.15 23.36
CA VAL A 36 -26.11 -35.08 22.53
C VAL A 36 -25.97 -35.46 21.06
N SER A 37 -26.88 -34.96 20.23
CA SER A 37 -26.91 -35.25 18.80
C SER A 37 -26.29 -34.12 17.99
N ILE A 38 -25.56 -34.48 16.94
CA ILE A 38 -25.11 -33.56 15.90
C ILE A 38 -25.80 -33.95 14.60
N ASN A 39 -26.57 -33.03 14.04
CA ASN A 39 -27.20 -33.16 12.74
C ASN A 39 -26.61 -32.13 11.76
N PHE A 40 -26.42 -32.53 10.51
CA PHE A 40 -25.92 -31.66 9.45
C PHE A 40 -26.90 -31.54 8.29
N LYS A 41 -26.97 -30.34 7.73
CA LYS A 41 -27.43 -30.08 6.36
C LYS A 41 -26.24 -29.53 5.57
N ILE A 42 -26.00 -30.06 4.38
CA ILE A 42 -24.98 -29.52 3.46
C ILE A 42 -25.71 -28.72 2.39
N GLN A 43 -25.33 -27.45 2.22
CA GLN A 43 -25.76 -26.60 1.11
C GLN A 43 -24.56 -26.36 0.20
N GLY A 44 -24.73 -26.59 -1.11
CA GLY A 44 -23.61 -26.57 -2.06
C GLY A 44 -22.91 -27.93 -2.13
N ASN A 45 -21.60 -27.93 -2.36
CA ASN A 45 -20.84 -29.16 -2.56
C ASN A 45 -19.57 -29.21 -1.69
N GLY A 46 -19.43 -30.27 -0.91
CA GLY A 46 -18.37 -30.43 0.07
C GLY A 46 -18.70 -31.48 1.12
N LYS A 47 -17.78 -31.66 2.06
CA LYS A 47 -17.81 -32.69 3.11
C LYS A 47 -17.59 -32.05 4.47
N VAL A 48 -18.15 -32.68 5.49
CA VAL A 48 -18.04 -32.23 6.88
C VAL A 48 -17.57 -33.36 7.80
N LYS A 49 -16.87 -32.97 8.86
CA LYS A 49 -16.60 -33.77 10.06
C LYS A 49 -17.06 -32.96 11.28
N PRO A 50 -17.44 -33.60 12.39
CA PRO A 50 -17.59 -35.05 12.58
C PRO A 50 -18.76 -35.61 11.74
N GLU A 51 -18.96 -36.93 11.74
CA GLU A 51 -20.15 -37.51 11.10
C GLU A 51 -21.42 -37.15 11.90
N LEU A 52 -22.58 -37.11 11.25
CA LEU A 52 -23.84 -36.96 11.98
C LEU A 52 -24.04 -38.17 12.93
N GLY A 53 -24.55 -37.92 14.14
CA GLY A 53 -24.71 -38.99 15.12
C GLY A 53 -24.84 -38.48 16.56
N THR A 54 -24.71 -39.41 17.51
CA THR A 54 -24.78 -39.15 18.94
C THR A 54 -23.39 -39.20 19.57
N TYR A 55 -23.08 -38.23 20.42
CA TYR A 55 -21.78 -38.04 21.05
C TYR A 55 -21.95 -37.82 22.55
N ASP A 56 -20.93 -38.14 23.34
CA ASP A 56 -20.94 -37.88 24.79
C ASP A 56 -21.04 -36.39 25.09
N ILE A 57 -21.92 -36.02 26.02
CA ILE A 57 -22.01 -34.64 26.51
C ILE A 57 -20.67 -34.21 27.13
N ASN A 58 -20.29 -32.96 26.94
CA ASN A 58 -19.00 -32.35 27.30
C ASN A 58 -17.78 -32.95 26.59
N SER A 59 -17.97 -33.82 25.58
CA SER A 59 -16.88 -34.21 24.70
C SER A 59 -16.44 -33.04 23.83
N ARG A 60 -15.15 -32.98 23.55
CA ARG A 60 -14.55 -32.02 22.63
C ARG A 60 -14.48 -32.64 21.24
N VAL A 61 -15.06 -31.97 20.26
CA VAL A 61 -15.14 -32.47 18.89
C VAL A 61 -14.58 -31.45 17.92
N VAL A 62 -13.84 -31.94 16.93
CA VAL A 62 -13.27 -31.12 15.85
C VAL A 62 -14.28 -31.08 14.72
N PHE A 63 -14.79 -29.88 14.44
CA PHE A 63 -15.58 -29.61 13.24
C PHE A 63 -14.63 -29.28 12.11
N LYS A 64 -14.83 -29.89 10.94
CA LYS A 64 -14.04 -29.62 9.74
C LYS A 64 -14.93 -29.60 8.51
N ALA A 65 -14.87 -28.55 7.71
CA ALA A 65 -15.46 -28.48 6.39
C ALA A 65 -14.37 -28.63 5.33
N THR A 66 -14.68 -29.33 4.25
CA THR A 66 -13.76 -29.52 3.12
C THR A 66 -14.57 -29.38 1.84
N ALA A 67 -14.34 -28.29 1.11
CA ALA A 67 -15.05 -28.04 -0.13
C ALA A 67 -14.62 -29.03 -1.22
N ASP A 68 -15.56 -29.44 -2.07
CA ASP A 68 -15.23 -30.18 -3.28
C ASP A 68 -14.71 -29.22 -4.37
N SER A 69 -14.05 -29.75 -5.40
CA SER A 69 -13.47 -28.94 -6.48
C SER A 69 -14.51 -27.98 -7.10
N GLY A 70 -14.12 -26.71 -7.28
CA GLY A 70 -15.00 -25.66 -7.80
C GLY A 70 -15.92 -25.01 -6.76
N TYR A 71 -15.78 -25.37 -5.47
CA TYR A 71 -16.47 -24.74 -4.35
C TYR A 71 -15.48 -24.26 -3.30
N TYR A 72 -15.92 -23.35 -2.43
CA TYR A 72 -15.24 -23.01 -1.20
C TYR A 72 -16.21 -23.12 -0.02
N PHE A 73 -15.68 -23.38 1.17
CA PHE A 73 -16.46 -23.40 2.38
C PHE A 73 -16.73 -21.96 2.84
N ASP A 74 -17.99 -21.56 2.86
CA ASP A 74 -18.39 -20.22 3.26
C ASP A 74 -18.52 -20.13 4.79
N ARG A 75 -19.52 -20.81 5.36
CA ARG A 75 -19.76 -20.79 6.82
C ARG A 75 -20.62 -21.94 7.35
N TRP A 76 -20.57 -22.11 8.66
CA TRP A 76 -21.47 -22.94 9.45
C TRP A 76 -22.60 -22.08 10.00
N LYS A 77 -23.85 -22.53 9.84
CA LYS A 77 -25.02 -21.99 10.55
C LYS A 77 -25.52 -22.95 11.61
N GLY A 78 -26.18 -22.44 12.65
CA GLY A 78 -26.79 -23.24 13.72
C GLY A 78 -26.07 -23.15 15.06
N PHE A 79 -24.93 -22.46 15.11
CA PHE A 79 -24.35 -21.93 16.33
C PHE A 79 -25.00 -20.59 16.71
N PRO A 80 -24.73 -20.03 17.90
CA PRO A 80 -25.22 -18.69 18.27
C PRO A 80 -24.83 -17.60 17.27
N GLU A 81 -23.67 -17.74 16.65
CA GLU A 81 -23.18 -16.90 15.55
C GLU A 81 -22.69 -17.78 14.40
N ASP A 82 -22.81 -17.31 13.16
CA ASP A 82 -22.28 -18.03 11.99
C ASP A 82 -20.74 -18.16 12.14
N LEU A 83 -20.19 -19.35 11.89
CA LEU A 83 -18.75 -19.61 11.99
C LEU A 83 -18.13 -19.82 10.61
N GLU A 84 -17.13 -19.02 10.27
CA GLU A 84 -16.46 -19.09 8.97
C GLU A 84 -15.21 -19.97 8.96
N GLN A 85 -14.80 -20.47 10.12
CA GLN A 85 -13.62 -21.33 10.25
C GLN A 85 -13.88 -22.69 9.60
N GLU A 86 -12.98 -23.10 8.71
CA GLU A 86 -13.03 -24.43 8.09
C GLU A 86 -12.78 -25.54 9.10
N GLU A 87 -11.98 -25.27 10.14
CA GLU A 87 -11.67 -26.23 11.19
C GLU A 87 -11.63 -25.55 12.55
N PHE A 88 -12.35 -26.11 13.53
CA PHE A 88 -12.36 -25.61 14.91
C PHE A 88 -12.77 -26.69 15.90
N GLU A 89 -12.38 -26.52 17.17
CA GLU A 89 -12.80 -27.39 18.26
C GLU A 89 -13.99 -26.80 18.99
N PHE A 90 -14.96 -27.65 19.35
CA PHE A 90 -16.14 -27.23 20.11
C PHE A 90 -16.49 -28.28 21.18
N VAL A 91 -16.93 -27.82 22.35
CA VAL A 91 -17.36 -28.68 23.45
C VAL A 91 -18.88 -28.85 23.38
N LEU A 92 -19.34 -30.09 23.24
CA LEU A 92 -20.77 -30.37 23.04
C LEU A 92 -21.54 -30.28 24.36
N THR A 93 -22.34 -29.23 24.56
CA THR A 93 -23.21 -29.11 25.74
C THR A 93 -24.66 -29.48 25.46
N ASP A 94 -25.11 -29.37 24.21
CA ASP A 94 -26.50 -29.55 23.78
C ASP A 94 -26.57 -30.16 22.37
N ASP A 95 -27.79 -30.47 21.89
CA ASP A 95 -27.98 -30.91 20.51
C ASP A 95 -27.63 -29.79 19.52
N LEU A 96 -26.94 -30.15 18.43
CA LEU A 96 -26.55 -29.22 17.38
C LEU A 96 -27.26 -29.59 16.07
N ASN A 97 -27.92 -28.61 15.46
CA ASN A 97 -28.48 -28.73 14.11
C ASN A 97 -27.77 -27.72 13.22
N LEU A 98 -26.76 -28.18 12.51
CA LEU A 98 -25.83 -27.31 11.78
C LEU A 98 -26.08 -27.37 10.29
N THR A 99 -25.86 -26.27 9.59
CA THR A 99 -25.78 -26.23 8.13
C THR A 99 -24.39 -25.80 7.71
N ALA A 100 -23.67 -26.63 6.96
CA ALA A 100 -22.44 -26.24 6.29
C ALA A 100 -22.78 -25.69 4.91
N ILE A 101 -22.38 -24.45 4.65
CA ILE A 101 -22.63 -23.76 3.39
C ILE A 101 -21.33 -23.74 2.58
N PHE A 102 -21.40 -24.28 1.37
CA PHE A 102 -20.36 -24.22 0.35
C PHE A 102 -20.89 -23.42 -0.84
N LEU A 103 -20.11 -22.45 -1.31
CA LEU A 103 -20.47 -21.60 -2.45
C LEU A 103 -19.57 -21.94 -3.64
N PRO A 104 -20.09 -21.88 -4.88
CA PRO A 104 -19.27 -22.13 -6.07
C PRO A 104 -18.21 -21.03 -6.23
N ILE A 105 -17.03 -21.41 -6.71
CA ILE A 105 -16.03 -20.48 -7.23
C ILE A 105 -16.56 -19.96 -8.59
N PRO A 106 -16.57 -18.65 -8.83
CA PRO A 106 -17.02 -18.09 -10.11
C PRO A 106 -16.13 -18.56 -11.26
N GLU A 107 -16.61 -18.40 -12.49
CA GLU A 107 -15.75 -18.55 -13.66
C GLU A 107 -14.65 -17.47 -13.62
N LEU A 108 -13.40 -17.91 -13.76
CA LEU A 108 -12.24 -17.02 -13.70
C LEU A 108 -11.65 -16.86 -15.09
N SER A 109 -11.21 -15.64 -15.40
CA SER A 109 -10.44 -15.39 -16.60
C SER A 109 -9.09 -16.10 -16.54
N SER A 110 -8.46 -16.30 -17.70
CA SER A 110 -7.17 -16.99 -17.81
C SER A 110 -6.03 -16.27 -17.08
N GLU A 111 -6.17 -14.98 -16.83
CA GLU A 111 -5.24 -14.08 -16.18
C GLU A 111 -5.18 -14.32 -14.66
N ILE A 112 -6.26 -14.85 -14.07
CA ILE A 112 -6.31 -15.15 -12.63
C ILE A 112 -5.55 -16.44 -12.34
N LYS A 113 -4.50 -16.33 -11.51
CA LYS A 113 -3.61 -17.45 -11.13
C LYS A 113 -3.86 -17.94 -9.71
N ILE A 114 -4.30 -17.05 -8.84
CA ILE A 114 -4.70 -17.35 -7.46
C ILE A 114 -5.99 -16.59 -7.18
N TYR A 115 -6.94 -17.23 -6.51
CA TYR A 115 -8.23 -16.64 -6.14
C TYR A 115 -8.75 -17.29 -4.85
N ASN A 116 -8.73 -16.54 -3.74
CA ASN A 116 -9.30 -16.96 -2.46
C ASN A 116 -10.48 -16.06 -2.07
N PRO A 117 -11.74 -16.44 -2.38
CA PRO A 117 -12.91 -15.56 -2.24
C PRO A 117 -13.19 -15.08 -0.82
N LYS A 118 -12.65 -15.75 0.21
CA LYS A 118 -12.87 -15.36 1.62
C LYS A 118 -11.91 -14.30 2.12
N LYS A 119 -10.75 -14.18 1.49
CA LYS A 119 -9.65 -13.34 1.99
C LYS A 119 -9.35 -12.17 1.06
N ILE A 120 -9.77 -12.24 -0.20
CA ILE A 120 -9.60 -11.16 -1.15
C ILE A 120 -10.49 -9.96 -0.81
N ASP A 121 -9.99 -8.79 -1.08
CA ASP A 121 -10.76 -7.56 -1.13
C ASP A 121 -11.68 -7.62 -2.36
N PRO A 122 -12.96 -7.24 -2.24
CA PRO A 122 -13.91 -7.38 -3.34
C PRO A 122 -13.80 -6.27 -4.39
N ASN A 123 -13.07 -5.19 -4.12
CA ASN A 123 -13.10 -4.01 -4.97
C ASN A 123 -12.36 -4.24 -6.30
N PRO A 124 -12.86 -3.68 -7.42
CA PRO A 124 -12.16 -3.71 -8.68
C PRO A 124 -10.82 -2.98 -8.63
N ILE A 125 -9.89 -3.39 -9.49
CA ILE A 125 -8.58 -2.78 -9.64
C ILE A 125 -8.54 -2.00 -10.95
N PHE A 126 -8.16 -0.73 -10.86
CA PHE A 126 -7.82 0.10 -12.01
C PHE A 126 -6.37 -0.14 -12.40
N ILE A 127 -6.16 -0.62 -13.62
CA ILE A 127 -4.89 -1.11 -14.14
C ILE A 127 -4.44 -0.21 -15.29
N ILE A 128 -3.16 0.16 -15.26
CA ILE A 128 -2.53 1.09 -16.22
C ILE A 128 -1.42 0.34 -16.95
N GLU A 129 -1.54 0.23 -18.28
CA GLU A 129 -0.50 -0.38 -19.10
C GLU A 129 0.65 0.60 -19.31
N ASN A 130 1.84 0.24 -18.85
CA ASN A 130 3.01 1.11 -18.87
C ASN A 130 3.41 1.47 -20.30
N GLY A 131 3.45 2.77 -20.60
CA GLY A 131 3.83 3.31 -21.91
C GLY A 131 2.91 2.92 -23.07
N GLY A 132 1.80 2.22 -22.78
CA GLY A 132 0.75 1.87 -23.73
C GLY A 132 -0.22 3.02 -23.93
N ASP A 133 -1.38 2.72 -24.51
CA ASP A 133 -2.47 3.67 -24.78
C ASP A 133 -3.78 3.21 -24.12
N ARG A 134 -3.68 2.34 -23.11
CA ARG A 134 -4.81 1.65 -22.52
C ARG A 134 -4.73 1.55 -21.01
N ALA A 135 -5.88 1.73 -20.37
CA ALA A 135 -6.13 1.42 -18.98
C ALA A 135 -7.48 0.71 -18.85
N TYR A 136 -7.67 -0.07 -17.78
CA TYR A 136 -8.92 -0.80 -17.58
C TYR A 136 -9.24 -1.05 -16.11
N LEU A 137 -10.53 -1.17 -15.82
CA LEU A 137 -11.04 -1.56 -14.51
C LEU A 137 -11.39 -3.05 -14.59
N THR A 138 -10.76 -3.86 -13.75
CA THR A 138 -11.01 -5.31 -13.69
C THR A 138 -11.55 -5.69 -12.33
N ASP A 139 -12.55 -6.57 -12.30
CA ASP A 139 -12.94 -7.22 -11.04
C ASP A 139 -11.91 -8.30 -10.63
N LYS A 140 -12.18 -8.99 -9.52
CA LYS A 140 -11.31 -10.08 -9.03
C LYS A 140 -11.44 -11.39 -9.80
N THR A 141 -12.45 -11.54 -10.65
CA THR A 141 -12.59 -12.71 -11.55
C THR A 141 -11.83 -12.52 -12.86
N GLY A 142 -11.39 -11.29 -13.15
CA GLY A 142 -10.68 -10.91 -14.37
C GLY A 142 -11.58 -10.29 -15.44
N GLU A 143 -12.87 -10.15 -15.17
CA GLU A 143 -13.82 -9.45 -16.04
C GLU A 143 -13.44 -7.96 -16.16
N LYS A 144 -13.33 -7.47 -17.40
CA LYS A 144 -13.09 -6.06 -17.68
C LYS A 144 -14.41 -5.29 -17.56
N LEU A 145 -14.58 -4.62 -16.43
CA LEU A 145 -15.76 -3.79 -16.16
C LEU A 145 -15.77 -2.53 -17.04
N ASN A 146 -14.59 -1.97 -17.32
CA ASN A 146 -14.43 -0.84 -18.23
C ASN A 146 -13.03 -0.83 -18.87
N VAL A 147 -12.94 -0.29 -20.08
CA VAL A 147 -11.68 -0.12 -20.82
C VAL A 147 -11.63 1.30 -21.40
N TRP A 148 -10.51 1.95 -21.18
CA TRP A 148 -10.17 3.25 -21.74
C TRP A 148 -9.03 3.06 -22.73
N ASN A 149 -9.26 3.47 -23.97
CA ASN A 149 -8.23 3.56 -24.99
C ASN A 149 -8.03 5.04 -25.29
N PHE A 150 -6.78 5.46 -25.43
CA PHE A 150 -6.38 6.83 -25.63
C PHE A 150 -5.73 7.00 -27.01
N ASP A 151 -5.88 8.18 -27.61
CA ASP A 151 -5.23 8.47 -28.89
C ASP A 151 -3.72 8.71 -28.74
N SER A 152 -3.24 8.95 -27.52
CA SER A 152 -1.84 9.18 -27.18
C SER A 152 -1.35 8.14 -26.18
N LYS A 153 -0.06 7.80 -26.25
CA LYS A 153 0.56 6.94 -25.26
C LYS A 153 0.60 7.60 -23.88
N LEU A 154 0.40 6.79 -22.85
CA LEU A 154 0.51 7.16 -21.46
C LEU A 154 1.97 7.48 -21.12
N GLY A 155 2.13 8.55 -20.36
CA GLY A 155 3.36 9.02 -19.73
C GLY A 155 3.53 8.47 -18.32
N ASN A 156 2.95 7.30 -18.05
CA ASN A 156 2.86 6.57 -16.78
C ASN A 156 1.59 6.85 -15.98
N ASP A 157 1.59 7.79 -15.03
CA ASP A 157 0.51 7.86 -14.04
C ASP A 157 -0.84 8.33 -14.60
N LEU A 158 -1.92 7.81 -14.02
CA LEU A 158 -3.31 7.99 -14.45
C LEU A 158 -4.23 7.74 -13.25
N GLU A 159 -5.08 8.71 -12.94
CA GLU A 159 -6.02 8.67 -11.82
C GLU A 159 -7.48 8.70 -12.30
N LEU A 160 -8.32 7.90 -11.65
CA LEU A 160 -9.78 7.93 -11.80
C LEU A 160 -10.38 8.75 -10.66
N ILE A 161 -11.11 9.79 -11.02
CA ILE A 161 -11.76 10.70 -10.07
C ILE A 161 -13.13 10.14 -9.69
N LYS A 162 -13.58 10.46 -8.47
CA LYS A 162 -14.87 10.02 -7.92
C LYS A 162 -16.09 10.36 -8.79
N ASP A 163 -16.01 11.43 -9.58
CA ASP A 163 -17.08 11.82 -10.51
C ASP A 163 -17.08 11.03 -11.82
N GLY A 164 -16.10 10.14 -12.02
CA GLY A 164 -15.89 9.33 -13.22
C GLY A 164 -14.94 9.97 -14.25
N SER A 165 -14.43 11.18 -13.98
CA SER A 165 -13.41 11.82 -14.80
C SER A 165 -12.07 11.08 -14.68
N LEU A 166 -11.21 11.22 -15.69
CA LEU A 166 -9.85 10.71 -15.68
C LEU A 166 -8.86 11.86 -15.84
N ILE A 167 -7.74 11.80 -15.15
CA ILE A 167 -6.59 12.68 -15.40
C ILE A 167 -5.33 11.85 -15.42
N GLY A 168 -4.44 12.12 -16.35
CA GLY A 168 -3.21 11.34 -16.49
C GLY A 168 -2.12 12.09 -17.22
N LEU A 169 -0.91 11.57 -17.08
CA LEU A 169 0.25 12.01 -17.83
C LEU A 169 0.31 11.25 -19.15
N PHE A 170 0.59 11.96 -20.24
CA PHE A 170 0.70 11.43 -21.60
C PHE A 170 2.02 11.88 -22.23
N LYS A 171 2.47 11.11 -23.22
CA LYS A 171 3.69 11.40 -23.96
C LYS A 171 3.47 12.53 -24.96
N SER A 172 4.33 13.55 -24.92
CA SER A 172 4.46 14.49 -26.03
C SER A 172 5.12 13.80 -27.23
N ASP A 173 4.68 14.14 -28.44
CA ASP A 173 5.11 13.47 -29.68
C ASP A 173 6.59 13.74 -30.02
N ASN A 174 7.05 14.97 -29.78
CA ASN A 174 8.43 15.41 -29.98
C ASN A 174 8.94 16.03 -28.69
N VAL A 175 10.12 15.63 -28.26
CA VAL A 175 10.76 16.10 -27.02
C VAL A 175 12.22 16.46 -27.29
N PHE A 176 12.77 17.40 -26.52
CA PHE A 176 14.15 17.86 -26.67
C PHE A 176 15.18 16.92 -26.03
N PHE A 177 14.75 16.18 -25.01
CA PHE A 177 15.48 15.14 -24.30
C PHE A 177 14.46 14.14 -23.73
N SER A 178 14.88 12.94 -23.33
CA SER A 178 14.01 12.04 -22.58
C SER A 178 14.79 10.91 -21.92
N PHE A 179 14.21 10.37 -20.85
CA PHE A 179 14.65 9.14 -20.20
C PHE A 179 13.50 8.15 -20.11
N GLY A 180 13.77 6.98 -19.50
CA GLY A 180 12.70 6.07 -19.10
C GLY A 180 11.67 6.82 -18.26
N GLY A 181 10.39 6.68 -18.61
CA GLY A 181 9.28 7.30 -17.87
C GLY A 181 8.93 8.75 -18.21
N TYR A 182 9.42 9.28 -19.34
CA TYR A 182 8.95 10.58 -19.82
C TYR A 182 7.45 10.60 -20.16
N GLY A 183 6.83 11.75 -19.91
CA GLY A 183 5.50 12.11 -20.37
C GLY A 183 5.57 13.38 -21.21
N GLY A 184 5.21 14.50 -20.59
CA GLY A 184 5.27 15.84 -21.18
C GLY A 184 3.95 16.60 -21.12
N ILE A 185 2.81 15.91 -21.14
CA ILE A 185 1.50 16.57 -21.13
C ILE A 185 0.51 15.89 -20.19
N VAL A 186 -0.02 16.65 -19.23
CA VAL A 186 -1.14 16.21 -18.37
C VAL A 186 -2.43 16.47 -19.12
N LYS A 187 -3.35 15.50 -19.15
CA LYS A 187 -4.67 15.63 -19.77
C LYS A 187 -5.76 15.18 -18.81
N LYS A 188 -6.85 15.93 -18.75
CA LYS A 188 -8.07 15.60 -18.01
C LYS A 188 -9.24 15.38 -18.98
N PHE A 189 -9.93 14.27 -18.78
CA PHE A 189 -11.13 13.86 -19.52
C PHE A 189 -12.31 13.75 -18.57
N ASN A 190 -13.49 14.15 -19.04
CA ASN A 190 -14.72 13.97 -18.28
C ASN A 190 -15.23 12.50 -18.33
N PRO A 191 -16.31 12.16 -17.61
CA PRO A 191 -16.86 10.79 -17.61
C PRO A 191 -17.32 10.32 -18.99
N SER A 192 -17.65 11.26 -19.90
CA SER A 192 -17.98 11.00 -21.30
C SER A 192 -16.75 10.87 -22.21
N ARG A 193 -15.54 10.86 -21.64
CA ARG A 193 -14.24 10.71 -22.32
C ARG A 193 -13.88 11.87 -23.26
N ILE A 194 -14.46 13.04 -23.02
CA ILE A 194 -14.14 14.27 -23.76
C ILE A 194 -13.02 14.99 -22.99
N LEU A 195 -11.98 15.42 -23.70
CA LEU A 195 -10.90 16.23 -23.16
C LEU A 195 -11.46 17.57 -22.64
N GLU A 196 -11.25 17.86 -21.36
CA GLU A 196 -11.67 19.11 -20.71
C GLU A 196 -10.52 20.09 -20.50
N TRP A 197 -9.33 19.56 -20.21
CA TRP A 197 -8.17 20.36 -19.86
C TRP A 197 -6.89 19.60 -20.21
N GLN A 198 -5.85 20.34 -20.58
CA GLN A 198 -4.50 19.80 -20.75
C GLN A 198 -3.46 20.86 -20.42
N TYR A 199 -2.29 20.43 -19.98
CA TYR A 199 -1.15 21.30 -19.69
C TYR A 199 0.15 20.60 -20.07
N GLU A 200 0.99 21.28 -20.86
CA GLU A 200 2.23 20.71 -21.39
C GLU A 200 3.47 21.34 -20.72
N VAL A 201 4.35 20.48 -20.22
CA VAL A 201 5.72 20.80 -19.80
C VAL A 201 6.66 19.97 -20.66
N ASN A 202 7.05 20.55 -21.79
CA ASN A 202 7.95 19.97 -22.77
C ASN A 202 8.63 21.11 -23.54
N ASN A 203 9.83 21.49 -23.09
CA ASN A 203 10.65 22.50 -23.73
C ASN A 203 12.13 22.10 -23.69
N GLU A 204 13.03 22.95 -24.19
CA GLU A 204 14.47 22.64 -24.29
C GLU A 204 15.12 22.29 -22.95
N ASN A 205 14.56 22.79 -21.85
CA ASN A 205 15.12 22.66 -20.51
C ASN A 205 14.23 21.93 -19.51
N GLU A 206 12.95 21.69 -19.82
CA GLU A 206 12.02 21.05 -18.88
C GLU A 206 11.15 19.99 -19.56
N LEU A 207 10.95 18.86 -18.89
CA LEU A 207 10.07 17.79 -19.35
C LEU A 207 9.37 17.11 -18.18
N ALA A 208 8.04 17.07 -18.18
CA ALA A 208 7.28 16.32 -17.18
C ALA A 208 7.46 14.80 -17.33
N HIS A 209 7.55 14.09 -16.21
CA HIS A 209 7.79 12.64 -16.20
C HIS A 209 7.15 11.95 -15.02
N HIS A 210 6.93 10.64 -15.20
CA HIS A 210 6.51 9.66 -14.20
C HIS A 210 5.18 9.92 -13.49
N ASP A 211 5.09 10.97 -12.68
CA ASP A 211 4.04 11.11 -11.68
C ASP A 211 3.48 12.53 -11.59
N PHE A 212 2.24 12.61 -11.12
CA PHE A 212 1.56 13.84 -10.73
C PHE A 212 0.71 13.53 -9.49
N GLU A 213 0.22 14.55 -8.81
CA GLU A 213 -0.71 14.39 -7.68
C GLU A 213 -1.74 15.50 -7.69
N ILE A 214 -3.01 15.18 -7.43
CA ILE A 214 -4.09 16.17 -7.31
C ILE A 214 -4.21 16.59 -5.85
N LEU A 215 -3.97 17.88 -5.59
CA LEU A 215 -4.07 18.43 -4.26
C LEU A 215 -5.52 18.65 -3.81
N PRO A 216 -5.81 18.70 -2.49
CA PRO A 216 -7.16 18.96 -1.98
C PRO A 216 -7.80 20.28 -2.47
N ASN A 217 -6.99 21.26 -2.87
CA ASN A 217 -7.45 22.53 -3.45
C ASN A 217 -7.81 22.43 -4.95
N GLY A 218 -7.58 21.27 -5.58
CA GLY A 218 -7.79 21.03 -7.00
C GLY A 218 -6.62 21.39 -7.90
N ASN A 219 -5.50 21.88 -7.35
CA ASN A 219 -4.27 22.09 -8.10
C ASN A 219 -3.57 20.76 -8.37
N VAL A 220 -2.66 20.76 -9.34
CA VAL A 220 -1.91 19.57 -9.77
C VAL A 220 -0.43 19.76 -9.49
N LEU A 221 0.14 18.91 -8.65
CA LEU A 221 1.60 18.77 -8.54
C LEU A 221 2.11 17.93 -9.71
N LEU A 222 3.21 18.36 -10.31
CA LEU A 222 3.83 17.67 -11.43
C LEU A 222 5.33 17.54 -11.24
N LEU A 223 5.85 16.34 -11.49
CA LEU A 223 7.27 16.04 -11.46
C LEU A 223 7.90 16.35 -12.82
N VAL A 224 9.04 17.07 -12.80
CA VAL A 224 9.67 17.65 -13.97
C VAL A 224 11.19 17.47 -13.90
N TRP A 225 11.78 17.01 -14.99
CA TRP A 225 13.23 17.07 -15.19
C TRP A 225 13.60 18.48 -15.61
N GLU A 226 14.56 19.08 -14.92
CA GLU A 226 15.16 20.35 -15.28
C GLU A 226 16.59 20.13 -15.79
N ARG A 227 16.84 20.51 -17.03
CA ARG A 227 18.12 20.37 -17.72
C ARG A 227 19.06 21.52 -17.40
N PHE A 228 20.32 21.19 -17.17
CA PHE A 228 21.41 22.14 -17.02
C PHE A 228 22.54 21.77 -17.97
N SER A 229 23.07 22.77 -18.67
CA SER A 229 24.24 22.58 -19.53
C SER A 229 25.45 22.13 -18.73
N GLU A 230 26.44 21.54 -19.40
CA GLU A 230 27.71 21.16 -18.77
C GLU A 230 28.38 22.34 -18.05
N GLU A 231 28.36 23.54 -18.64
CA GLU A 231 28.90 24.74 -18.00
C GLU A 231 28.16 25.09 -16.70
N GLN A 232 26.83 24.99 -16.68
CA GLN A 232 26.03 25.20 -15.48
C GLN A 232 26.34 24.13 -14.43
N ALA A 233 26.39 22.86 -14.83
CA ALA A 233 26.71 21.74 -13.94
C ALA A 233 28.06 21.92 -13.25
N ILE A 234 29.12 22.24 -14.01
CA ILE A 234 30.46 22.53 -13.48
C ILE A 234 30.42 23.74 -12.53
N ASN A 235 29.61 24.74 -12.82
CA ASN A 235 29.44 25.90 -11.95
C ASN A 235 28.72 25.58 -10.64
N PHE A 236 27.94 24.49 -10.57
CA PHE A 236 27.37 23.98 -9.32
C PHE A 236 28.35 23.08 -8.54
N GLY A 237 29.51 22.74 -9.12
CA GLY A 237 30.49 21.82 -8.53
C GLY A 237 30.27 20.35 -8.90
N PHE A 238 29.60 20.08 -10.02
CA PHE A 238 29.54 18.73 -10.59
C PHE A 238 30.94 18.28 -11.03
N SER A 239 31.34 17.06 -10.67
CA SER A 239 32.68 16.52 -10.97
C SER A 239 32.72 15.66 -12.23
N GLY A 240 31.57 15.36 -12.82
CA GLY A 240 31.45 14.65 -14.10
C GLY A 240 31.57 15.58 -15.31
N THR A 241 31.12 15.07 -16.45
CA THR A 241 31.10 15.78 -17.75
C THR A 241 29.72 15.68 -18.39
N GLY A 242 29.42 16.59 -19.31
CA GLY A 242 28.14 16.64 -20.00
C GLY A 242 27.06 17.39 -19.22
N GLU A 243 25.87 17.45 -19.84
CA GLU A 243 24.68 18.02 -19.23
C GLU A 243 24.10 17.13 -18.15
N ILE A 244 23.38 17.73 -17.20
CA ILE A 244 22.72 17.02 -16.10
C ILE A 244 21.24 17.39 -16.04
N PHE A 245 20.46 16.49 -15.48
CA PHE A 245 19.02 16.62 -15.31
C PHE A 245 18.70 16.39 -13.84
N LEU A 246 18.13 17.43 -13.23
CA LEU A 246 17.78 17.45 -11.81
C LEU A 246 16.27 17.53 -11.65
N GLU A 247 15.78 17.27 -10.44
CA GLU A 247 14.35 17.21 -10.16
C GLU A 247 13.78 18.59 -9.83
N LYS A 248 12.62 18.89 -10.43
CA LYS A 248 11.77 20.04 -10.15
C LYS A 248 10.35 19.57 -9.91
N ILE A 249 9.65 20.23 -8.99
CA ILE A 249 8.23 20.02 -8.73
C ILE A 249 7.53 21.36 -8.94
N ILE A 250 6.42 21.34 -9.68
CA ILE A 250 5.57 22.51 -9.88
C ILE A 250 4.14 22.23 -9.41
N GLU A 251 3.47 23.23 -8.86
CA GLU A 251 2.04 23.21 -8.59
C GLU A 251 1.31 24.09 -9.61
N ILE A 252 0.40 23.49 -10.37
CA ILE A 252 -0.36 24.16 -11.43
C ILE A 252 -1.79 24.37 -10.96
N ASN A 253 -2.31 25.59 -11.13
CA ASN A 253 -3.73 25.86 -10.99
C ASN A 253 -4.45 25.64 -12.33
N PRO A 254 -5.26 24.58 -12.48
CA PRO A 254 -5.90 24.25 -13.75
C PRO A 254 -7.01 25.24 -14.17
N ASN A 255 -7.40 26.19 -13.31
CA ASN A 255 -8.41 27.20 -13.66
C ASN A 255 -7.85 28.34 -14.51
N ASN A 256 -6.53 28.57 -14.46
CA ASN A 256 -5.88 29.69 -15.14
C ASN A 256 -4.48 29.34 -15.71
N ASP A 257 -4.10 28.06 -15.68
CA ASP A 257 -2.84 27.52 -16.20
C ASP A 257 -1.58 28.18 -15.61
N SER A 258 -1.69 28.75 -14.41
CA SER A 258 -0.53 29.35 -13.73
C SER A 258 0.18 28.35 -12.84
N ILE A 259 1.52 28.40 -12.86
CA ILE A 259 2.35 27.78 -11.83
C ILE A 259 2.26 28.66 -10.59
N VAL A 260 1.71 28.13 -9.51
CA VAL A 260 1.47 28.86 -8.25
C VAL A 260 2.51 28.54 -7.17
N TRP A 261 3.27 27.46 -7.35
CA TRP A 261 4.35 27.04 -6.47
C TRP A 261 5.39 26.22 -7.24
N GLU A 262 6.65 26.31 -6.83
CA GLU A 262 7.72 25.43 -7.34
C GLU A 262 8.76 25.11 -6.26
N TRP A 263 9.38 23.93 -6.39
CA TRP A 263 10.58 23.51 -5.67
C TRP A 263 11.57 22.91 -6.67
N ARG A 264 12.86 23.24 -6.51
CA ARG A 264 13.92 22.83 -7.44
C ARG A 264 15.10 22.27 -6.66
N SER A 265 15.48 21.04 -6.95
CA SER A 265 16.59 20.37 -6.25
C SER A 265 17.94 21.10 -6.40
N VAL A 266 18.14 21.86 -7.50
CA VAL A 266 19.34 22.67 -7.73
C VAL A 266 19.57 23.74 -6.64
N ASP A 267 18.51 24.23 -6.00
CA ASP A 267 18.58 25.24 -4.95
C ASP A 267 18.99 24.63 -3.58
N HIS A 268 19.05 23.29 -3.50
CA HIS A 268 19.29 22.51 -2.27
C HIS A 268 20.52 21.59 -2.34
N LEU A 269 21.43 21.86 -3.27
CA LEU A 269 22.63 21.03 -3.48
C LEU A 269 23.70 21.22 -2.39
N ILE A 270 24.53 20.20 -2.24
CA ILE A 270 25.85 20.22 -1.59
C ILE A 270 26.84 19.42 -2.46
N GLN A 271 28.11 19.77 -2.38
CA GLN A 271 29.20 19.02 -3.02
C GLN A 271 30.49 19.19 -2.20
N ASP A 272 31.40 18.22 -2.26
CA ASP A 272 32.70 18.25 -1.57
C ASP A 272 33.89 18.11 -2.54
N PHE A 273 33.63 18.30 -3.83
CA PHE A 273 34.61 18.13 -4.92
C PHE A 273 35.45 19.39 -5.15
N ASP A 274 34.81 20.55 -5.34
CA ASP A 274 35.49 21.80 -5.68
C ASP A 274 35.23 22.89 -4.63
N SER A 275 36.26 23.18 -3.84
CA SER A 275 36.25 24.17 -2.75
C SER A 275 36.03 25.61 -3.17
N ILE A 276 36.17 25.95 -4.46
CA ILE A 276 35.93 27.31 -4.96
C ILE A 276 34.54 27.49 -5.57
N LYS A 277 33.76 26.42 -5.73
CA LYS A 277 32.40 26.46 -6.28
C LYS A 277 31.36 26.67 -5.17
N PRO A 278 30.16 27.16 -5.50
CA PRO A 278 29.03 27.19 -4.58
C PRO A 278 28.75 25.83 -3.95
N ASN A 279 28.02 25.85 -2.83
CA ASN A 279 27.55 24.65 -2.14
C ASN A 279 28.68 23.70 -1.67
N TYR A 280 29.93 24.17 -1.62
CA TYR A 280 31.02 23.38 -1.08
C TYR A 280 30.86 23.16 0.43
N GLY A 281 30.89 21.89 0.84
CA GLY A 281 30.82 21.53 2.25
C GLY A 281 31.00 20.03 2.45
N LYS A 282 31.25 19.63 3.69
CA LYS A 282 31.30 18.20 4.03
C LYS A 282 29.88 17.63 4.05
N ILE A 283 29.59 16.72 3.13
CA ILE A 283 28.24 16.17 2.90
C ILE A 283 27.59 15.69 4.21
N SER A 284 28.32 14.93 5.03
CA SER A 284 27.83 14.40 6.32
C SER A 284 27.35 15.45 7.33
N GLU A 285 27.74 16.72 7.17
CA GLU A 285 27.34 17.80 8.08
C GLU A 285 26.00 18.45 7.69
N TYR A 286 25.50 18.17 6.48
CA TYR A 286 24.28 18.77 5.94
C TYR A 286 23.28 17.72 5.43
N PRO A 287 22.73 16.85 6.31
CA PRO A 287 21.80 15.81 5.92
C PRO A 287 20.49 16.31 5.29
N GLN A 288 20.20 17.60 5.33
CA GLN A 288 19.08 18.25 4.65
C GLN A 288 19.37 18.71 3.21
N LYS A 289 20.64 18.67 2.78
CA LYS A 289 21.09 19.02 1.44
C LYS A 289 21.31 17.76 0.58
N ILE A 290 21.32 17.96 -0.73
CA ILE A 290 21.38 16.91 -1.74
C ILE A 290 22.79 16.85 -2.32
N ASP A 291 23.50 15.73 -2.15
CA ASP A 291 24.83 15.54 -2.74
C ASP A 291 24.73 15.44 -4.26
N LEU A 292 25.16 16.50 -4.96
CA LEU A 292 25.13 16.59 -6.43
C LEU A 292 25.90 15.44 -7.11
N ASN A 293 26.94 14.93 -6.46
CA ASN A 293 27.87 13.98 -7.07
C ASN A 293 27.62 12.52 -6.64
N TYR A 294 26.54 12.24 -5.90
CA TYR A 294 26.26 10.91 -5.37
C TYR A 294 26.13 9.83 -6.45
N ASN A 295 25.33 10.09 -7.48
CA ASN A 295 25.06 9.17 -8.57
C ASN A 295 25.39 9.80 -9.92
N GLN A 296 26.58 9.50 -10.44
CA GLN A 296 27.03 9.98 -11.73
C GLN A 296 26.70 8.94 -12.81
N ILE A 297 25.82 9.33 -13.73
CA ILE A 297 25.42 8.51 -14.87
C ILE A 297 25.72 9.26 -16.17
N GLU A 298 26.15 8.54 -17.21
CA GLU A 298 26.66 9.11 -18.47
C GLU A 298 25.64 10.01 -19.19
N ASN A 299 24.34 9.71 -19.05
CA ASN A 299 23.27 10.46 -19.70
C ASN A 299 22.77 11.68 -18.89
N GLY A 300 23.36 11.95 -17.72
CA GLY A 300 23.04 13.12 -16.89
C GLY A 300 21.80 12.99 -16.01
N ASP A 301 21.03 11.90 -16.08
CA ASP A 301 19.84 11.67 -15.25
C ASP A 301 20.22 11.26 -13.82
N LEU A 302 20.70 12.24 -13.02
CA LEU A 302 21.40 11.93 -11.77
C LEU A 302 20.49 11.33 -10.70
N MET A 303 19.24 11.76 -10.64
CA MET A 303 18.30 11.50 -9.54
C MET A 303 17.23 10.45 -9.89
N HIS A 304 16.67 10.53 -11.10
CA HIS A 304 15.61 9.66 -11.60
C HIS A 304 14.45 9.50 -10.60
N ALA A 305 13.87 10.62 -10.19
CA ALA A 305 12.67 10.57 -9.36
C ALA A 305 11.49 10.00 -10.15
N ASN A 306 10.70 9.18 -9.47
CA ASN A 306 9.71 8.31 -10.13
C ASN A 306 8.39 8.20 -9.36
N GLY A 307 8.22 8.97 -8.29
CA GLY A 307 6.95 9.02 -7.61
C GLY A 307 6.77 10.19 -6.64
N LEU A 308 5.53 10.67 -6.56
CA LEU A 308 5.06 11.72 -5.68
C LEU A 308 4.00 11.18 -4.72
N CYS A 309 3.94 11.77 -3.53
CA CYS A 309 2.81 11.63 -2.64
C CYS A 309 2.69 12.88 -1.77
N TYR A 310 1.50 13.48 -1.74
CA TYR A 310 1.24 14.61 -0.86
C TYR A 310 0.69 14.16 0.50
N ASP A 311 1.46 14.38 1.56
CA ASP A 311 1.04 14.16 2.94
C ASP A 311 0.36 15.43 3.48
N GLN A 312 -0.95 15.52 3.27
CA GLN A 312 -1.76 16.65 3.72
C GLN A 312 -1.64 16.92 5.24
N LYS A 313 -1.50 15.88 6.05
CA LYS A 313 -1.47 16.00 7.52
C LYS A 313 -0.23 16.75 7.99
N ARG A 314 0.90 16.50 7.31
CA ARG A 314 2.20 17.10 7.64
C ARG A 314 2.58 18.27 6.72
N ASN A 315 1.79 18.49 5.67
CA ASN A 315 2.04 19.46 4.59
C ASN A 315 3.41 19.25 3.92
N LEU A 316 3.66 17.99 3.53
CA LEU A 316 4.90 17.55 2.90
C LEU A 316 4.63 16.89 1.55
N ILE A 317 5.56 17.04 0.63
CA ILE A 317 5.64 16.22 -0.57
C ILE A 317 6.70 15.15 -0.31
N LEU A 318 6.32 13.89 -0.45
CA LEU A 318 7.23 12.74 -0.38
C LEU A 318 7.63 12.35 -1.80
N LEU A 319 8.91 12.56 -2.12
CA LEU A 319 9.48 12.26 -3.43
C LEU A 319 10.30 10.96 -3.36
N SER A 320 10.01 10.03 -4.26
CA SER A 320 10.80 8.82 -4.48
C SER A 320 11.90 9.08 -5.49
N VAL A 321 13.15 9.03 -5.03
CA VAL A 321 14.35 9.30 -5.84
C VAL A 321 15.10 8.01 -6.08
N ASN A 322 14.85 7.36 -7.22
CA ASN A 322 15.22 5.97 -7.46
C ASN A 322 16.73 5.73 -7.38
N PHE A 323 17.52 6.59 -8.04
CA PHE A 323 18.97 6.42 -8.11
C PHE A 323 19.68 6.76 -6.80
N TYR A 324 19.03 7.53 -5.94
CA TYR A 324 19.47 7.75 -4.56
C TYR A 324 18.96 6.64 -3.64
N SER A 325 17.93 5.90 -4.05
CA SER A 325 17.23 4.93 -3.19
C SER A 325 16.73 5.58 -1.91
N GLU A 326 16.16 6.78 -2.02
CA GLU A 326 15.67 7.56 -0.90
C GLU A 326 14.23 8.01 -1.09
N ILE A 327 13.59 8.29 0.03
CA ILE A 327 12.46 9.21 0.09
C ILE A 327 12.95 10.54 0.62
N TRP A 328 12.67 11.60 -0.13
CA TRP A 328 12.88 12.97 0.29
C TRP A 328 11.56 13.59 0.71
N ALA A 329 11.52 14.21 1.89
CA ALA A 329 10.35 14.95 2.36
C ALA A 329 10.58 16.45 2.19
N ILE A 330 9.82 17.07 1.29
CA ILE A 330 9.93 18.46 0.88
C ILE A 330 8.81 19.28 1.56
N PRO A 331 9.13 20.41 2.21
CA PRO A 331 8.12 21.25 2.84
C PRO A 331 7.28 22.00 1.80
N HIS A 332 5.95 21.88 1.88
CA HIS A 332 5.01 22.53 0.96
C HIS A 332 4.34 23.79 1.54
N GLN A 333 4.79 24.24 2.71
CA GLN A 333 4.20 25.38 3.45
C GLN A 333 4.77 26.75 3.07
N TYR A 334 5.85 26.79 2.31
CA TYR A 334 6.54 28.02 1.91
C TYR A 334 6.16 28.39 0.48
N ASP A 335 6.14 29.69 0.17
CA ASP A 335 6.00 30.15 -1.21
C ASP A 335 7.26 29.85 -2.04
N THR A 336 7.16 29.98 -3.36
CA THR A 336 8.25 29.75 -4.32
C THR A 336 9.56 30.46 -3.96
N GLU A 337 9.51 31.71 -3.48
CA GLU A 337 10.73 32.46 -3.21
C GLU A 337 11.41 31.99 -1.92
N LEU A 338 10.63 31.69 -0.88
CA LEU A 338 11.15 31.12 0.35
C LEU A 338 11.65 29.68 0.16
N THR A 339 11.02 28.91 -0.74
CA THR A 339 11.46 27.56 -1.08
C THR A 339 12.89 27.54 -1.64
N LYS A 340 13.37 28.59 -2.31
CA LYS A 340 14.76 28.66 -2.82
C LYS A 340 15.84 28.80 -1.74
N THR A 341 15.45 28.98 -0.48
CA THR A 341 16.35 29.19 0.66
C THR A 341 16.49 27.92 1.50
N GLU A 342 17.19 27.97 2.63
CA GLU A 342 17.26 26.87 3.59
C GLU A 342 15.88 26.39 4.10
N LYS A 343 14.83 27.19 3.92
CA LYS A 343 13.46 26.77 4.24
C LYS A 343 12.92 25.69 3.31
N GLY A 344 13.38 25.61 2.06
CA GLY A 344 13.01 24.53 1.14
C GLY A 344 13.92 23.32 1.21
N ASP A 345 14.94 23.33 2.07
CA ASP A 345 15.78 22.14 2.30
C ASP A 345 14.92 20.96 2.76
N LEU A 346 15.45 19.75 2.59
CA LEU A 346 14.73 18.55 2.97
C LEU A 346 14.40 18.60 4.48
N THR A 347 13.14 18.40 4.82
CA THR A 347 12.70 18.35 6.22
C THR A 347 12.91 16.97 6.84
N PHE A 348 13.06 15.96 5.98
CA PHE A 348 13.37 14.59 6.37
C PHE A 348 13.83 13.80 5.14
N ARG A 349 14.62 12.75 5.34
CA ARG A 349 14.84 11.71 4.33
C ARG A 349 15.17 10.36 4.98
N PHE A 350 14.96 9.29 4.24
CA PHE A 350 15.29 7.94 4.69
C PHE A 350 15.41 6.96 3.52
N GLY A 351 16.08 5.82 3.78
CA GLY A 351 16.24 4.73 2.82
C GLY A 351 17.70 4.36 2.58
N ASN A 352 18.52 5.35 2.20
CA ASN A 352 19.92 5.16 1.85
C ASN A 352 20.82 6.23 2.49
N PRO A 353 21.31 5.98 3.72
CA PRO A 353 22.16 6.94 4.44
C PRO A 353 23.51 7.25 3.77
N ASN A 354 23.95 6.40 2.84
CA ASN A 354 25.19 6.62 2.09
C ASN A 354 25.11 7.85 1.17
N THR A 355 23.91 8.34 0.82
CA THR A 355 23.74 9.58 0.02
C THR A 355 24.16 10.83 0.77
N PHE A 356 24.51 10.69 2.05
CA PHE A 356 25.03 11.77 2.87
C PHE A 356 26.15 11.35 3.79
N ASP A 357 26.95 10.38 3.35
CA ASP A 357 28.13 9.88 4.07
C ASP A 357 27.83 9.39 5.50
N SER A 358 26.58 8.98 5.78
CA SER A 358 26.27 8.28 7.03
C SER A 358 26.54 6.78 6.86
N SER A 359 27.09 6.16 7.92
CA SER A 359 27.35 4.73 8.00
C SER A 359 26.16 3.91 8.53
N ASP A 360 24.98 4.54 8.68
CA ASP A 360 23.77 3.85 9.12
C ASP A 360 23.34 2.75 8.13
N GLU A 361 22.43 1.88 8.54
CA GLU A 361 21.97 0.78 7.69
C GLU A 361 21.13 1.29 6.51
N ARG A 362 21.56 0.96 5.28
CA ARG A 362 20.76 1.14 4.06
C ARG A 362 19.71 0.05 3.94
N ILE A 363 18.46 0.47 3.75
CA ILE A 363 17.30 -0.42 3.62
C ILE A 363 16.64 -0.36 2.23
N PHE A 364 16.84 0.73 1.47
CA PHE A 364 16.21 0.92 0.17
C PHE A 364 17.16 0.67 -1.00
N PHE A 365 16.60 0.09 -2.05
CA PHE A 365 17.28 -0.22 -3.30
C PHE A 365 16.27 -0.06 -4.44
N ASN A 366 16.44 1.01 -5.23
CA ASN A 366 15.59 1.34 -6.38
C ASN A 366 14.10 1.39 -5.99
N ASN A 367 13.74 2.39 -5.21
CA ASN A 367 12.39 2.56 -4.69
C ASN A 367 11.41 3.12 -5.72
N HIS A 368 10.12 2.80 -5.55
CA HIS A 368 9.01 3.26 -6.36
C HIS A 368 7.74 3.47 -5.51
N HIS A 369 6.85 4.31 -6.03
CA HIS A 369 5.47 4.52 -5.57
C HIS A 369 5.35 4.80 -4.06
N PRO A 370 5.88 5.94 -3.58
CA PRO A 370 5.62 6.38 -2.22
C PRO A 370 4.11 6.66 -2.09
N ASN A 371 3.49 6.19 -1.01
CA ASN A 371 2.10 6.55 -0.72
C ASN A 371 1.78 6.52 0.76
N ILE A 372 0.76 7.28 1.15
CA ILE A 372 0.17 7.26 2.48
C ILE A 372 -1.09 6.40 2.45
N VAL A 373 -1.22 5.49 3.41
CA VAL A 373 -2.43 4.68 3.57
C VAL A 373 -3.62 5.58 3.88
N SER A 374 -4.62 5.51 3.01
CA SER A 374 -5.87 6.27 3.12
C SER A 374 -7.12 5.39 3.21
N LEU A 375 -7.04 4.12 2.77
CA LEU A 375 -8.21 3.24 2.63
C LEU A 375 -8.47 2.31 3.82
N HIS A 376 -7.49 2.10 4.71
CA HIS A 376 -7.62 1.17 5.83
C HIS A 376 -7.47 1.88 7.19
N PRO A 377 -8.49 1.85 8.07
CA PRO A 377 -8.49 2.63 9.31
C PRO A 377 -7.37 2.29 10.30
N GLU A 378 -6.99 1.01 10.45
CA GLU A 378 -6.01 0.60 11.47
C GLU A 378 -4.59 1.07 11.17
N THR A 379 -4.30 1.28 9.88
CA THR A 379 -2.98 1.68 9.39
C THR A 379 -3.03 3.02 8.66
N LEU A 380 -4.08 3.82 8.90
CA LEU A 380 -4.23 5.15 8.33
C LEU A 380 -2.99 6.00 8.66
N ASP A 381 -2.54 6.80 7.70
CA ASP A 381 -1.33 7.63 7.78
C ASP A 381 0.02 6.88 7.81
N ASN A 382 0.02 5.54 7.70
CA ASN A 382 1.25 4.79 7.48
C ASN A 382 1.78 5.04 6.07
N PHE A 383 3.09 4.90 5.91
CA PHE A 383 3.79 5.07 4.63
C PHE A 383 4.05 3.72 3.99
N LEU A 384 3.66 3.54 2.73
CA LEU A 384 3.94 2.36 1.91
C LEU A 384 4.91 2.70 0.78
N ILE A 385 5.75 1.72 0.42
CA ILE A 385 6.70 1.85 -0.67
C ILE A 385 7.10 0.49 -1.25
N TYR A 386 7.39 0.47 -2.55
CA TYR A 386 7.90 -0.70 -3.25
C TYR A 386 9.41 -0.56 -3.53
N MET A 387 10.16 -1.64 -3.34
CA MET A 387 11.57 -1.77 -3.72
C MET A 387 11.70 -2.80 -4.84
N ASN A 388 12.31 -2.43 -5.96
CA ASN A 388 12.66 -3.40 -7.01
C ASN A 388 13.73 -4.37 -6.54
N GLY A 389 14.59 -3.92 -5.61
CA GLY A 389 15.68 -4.72 -5.08
C GLY A 389 16.83 -4.89 -6.08
N SER A 390 18.04 -5.07 -5.54
CA SER A 390 19.24 -5.29 -6.38
C SER A 390 20.29 -6.22 -5.77
N LYS A 391 20.07 -6.76 -4.57
CA LYS A 391 21.04 -7.66 -3.91
C LYS A 391 20.82 -9.15 -4.21
N ASN A 392 19.56 -9.58 -4.33
CA ASN A 392 19.18 -10.99 -4.54
C ASN A 392 18.14 -11.17 -5.67
N ASN A 393 17.94 -10.17 -6.55
CA ASN A 393 16.85 -10.13 -7.54
C ASN A 393 15.48 -10.45 -6.93
N GLN A 394 15.17 -9.79 -5.81
CA GLN A 394 13.90 -9.97 -5.11
C GLN A 394 13.36 -8.60 -4.74
N SER A 395 12.14 -8.32 -5.18
CA SER A 395 11.46 -7.09 -4.80
C SER A 395 10.89 -7.21 -3.40
N SER A 396 10.65 -6.07 -2.75
CA SER A 396 10.04 -6.01 -1.43
C SER A 396 9.06 -4.87 -1.32
N VAL A 397 8.03 -5.05 -0.50
CA VAL A 397 7.13 -3.98 -0.10
C VAL A 397 7.34 -3.72 1.38
N TYR A 398 7.40 -2.44 1.74
CA TYR A 398 7.55 -2.01 3.12
C TYR A 398 6.42 -1.07 3.53
N GLU A 399 6.02 -1.19 4.78
CA GLU A 399 5.13 -0.26 5.46
C GLU A 399 5.81 0.28 6.72
N PHE A 400 5.81 1.60 6.86
CA PHE A 400 6.42 2.32 7.96
C PHE A 400 5.42 3.21 8.69
N THR A 401 5.64 3.41 9.98
CA THR A 401 5.10 4.56 10.71
C THR A 401 6.16 5.64 10.80
N PHE A 402 5.82 6.88 10.45
CA PHE A 402 6.70 8.03 10.66
C PHE A 402 6.91 8.33 12.16
N PRO A 403 8.02 8.98 12.52
CA PRO A 403 8.18 9.54 13.86
C PRO A 403 7.04 10.54 14.16
N PRO A 404 6.69 10.73 15.44
CA PRO A 404 5.59 11.63 15.83
C PRO A 404 5.87 13.10 15.48
N LYS A 405 7.14 13.45 15.28
CA LYS A 405 7.61 14.78 14.89
C LYS A 405 8.85 14.62 14.00
N PHE A 406 8.96 15.46 12.98
CA PHE A 406 10.22 15.66 12.26
C PHE A 406 11.04 16.72 12.99
N GLU A 407 12.24 16.35 13.41
CA GLU A 407 13.12 17.27 14.11
C GLU A 407 13.66 18.35 13.17
N THR A 408 13.78 19.57 13.69
CA THR A 408 14.26 20.72 12.91
C THR A 408 15.76 20.65 12.65
N ASP A 409 16.50 20.06 13.57
CA ASP A 409 17.92 19.76 13.37
C ASP A 409 18.01 18.39 12.66
N PRO A 410 18.48 18.36 11.40
CA PRO A 410 18.58 17.14 10.62
C PRO A 410 19.58 16.14 11.22
N LYS A 411 20.45 16.65 12.12
CA LYS A 411 21.26 15.97 13.14
C LYS A 411 20.55 14.82 13.86
N ASN A 412 19.28 15.06 14.16
CA ASN A 412 18.48 14.30 15.12
C ASN A 412 17.30 13.59 14.48
N TRP A 413 17.28 13.50 13.14
CA TRP A 413 16.24 12.77 12.43
C TRP A 413 16.18 11.31 12.85
N SER A 414 15.01 10.89 13.32
CA SER A 414 14.73 9.51 13.70
C SER A 414 14.13 8.76 12.52
N GLN A 415 14.71 7.61 12.17
CA GLN A 415 14.24 6.78 11.05
C GLN A 415 12.78 6.30 11.26
N PRO A 416 11.99 6.14 10.19
CA PRO A 416 10.66 5.56 10.29
C PRO A 416 10.73 4.13 10.81
N LYS A 417 9.71 3.72 11.57
CA LYS A 417 9.65 2.37 12.14
C LYS A 417 8.96 1.44 11.14
N LEU A 418 9.66 0.40 10.70
CA LEU A 418 9.08 -0.68 9.89
C LEU A 418 8.02 -1.44 10.72
N VAL A 419 6.80 -1.53 10.19
CA VAL A 419 5.67 -2.22 10.86
C VAL A 419 5.15 -3.41 10.06
N TRP A 420 5.37 -3.43 8.75
CA TRP A 420 5.06 -4.58 7.92
C TRP A 420 6.01 -4.65 6.72
N GLN A 421 6.30 -5.86 6.26
CA GLN A 421 7.07 -6.10 5.04
C GLN A 421 6.61 -7.37 4.35
N PHE A 422 6.71 -7.38 3.04
CA PHE A 422 6.48 -8.57 2.22
C PHE A 422 7.52 -8.69 1.11
N SER A 423 7.93 -9.92 0.87
CA SER A 423 8.74 -10.33 -0.26
C SER A 423 8.45 -11.81 -0.50
N ASP A 424 8.56 -12.26 -1.75
CA ASP A 424 8.31 -13.63 -2.18
C ASP A 424 9.37 -14.04 -3.18
N VAL A 425 9.73 -15.33 -3.24
CA VAL A 425 10.77 -15.82 -4.17
C VAL A 425 10.38 -15.62 -5.63
N ASP A 426 9.07 -15.56 -5.89
CA ASP A 426 8.49 -15.33 -7.22
C ASP A 426 8.15 -13.86 -7.46
N LEU A 427 8.45 -12.94 -6.53
CA LEU A 427 8.20 -11.50 -6.65
C LEU A 427 9.50 -10.76 -7.02
N PHE A 428 9.62 -10.39 -8.30
CA PHE A 428 10.73 -9.55 -8.76
C PHE A 428 10.35 -8.74 -10.00
N SER A 429 10.62 -7.45 -9.95
CA SER A 429 10.58 -6.58 -11.12
C SER A 429 11.69 -5.53 -10.99
N ALA A 430 12.57 -5.44 -11.98
CA ALA A 430 13.75 -4.56 -11.91
C ALA A 430 13.42 -3.06 -12.04
N LYS A 431 12.19 -2.71 -12.43
CA LYS A 431 11.73 -1.34 -12.67
C LYS A 431 10.21 -1.25 -12.52
N LEU A 432 9.66 -0.03 -12.56
CA LEU A 432 8.21 0.21 -12.41
C LEU A 432 7.74 -0.36 -11.07
N SER A 433 6.47 -0.78 -10.99
CA SER A 433 5.85 -1.42 -9.83
C SER A 433 5.38 -0.42 -8.77
N GLY A 434 4.63 -0.95 -7.79
CA GLY A 434 4.10 -0.15 -6.71
C GLY A 434 3.20 -0.97 -5.81
N CYS A 435 2.70 -0.35 -4.74
CA CYS A 435 1.82 -1.03 -3.81
C CYS A 435 0.84 -0.05 -3.15
N ILE A 436 -0.35 -0.51 -2.80
CA ILE A 436 -1.32 0.23 -1.98
C ILE A 436 -1.96 -0.69 -0.94
N ARG A 437 -2.38 -0.11 0.18
CA ARG A 437 -3.16 -0.79 1.21
C ARG A 437 -4.65 -0.76 0.82
N LEU A 438 -5.28 -1.92 0.80
CA LEU A 438 -6.69 -2.11 0.46
C LEU A 438 -7.62 -1.92 1.67
N PRO A 439 -8.92 -1.65 1.46
CA PRO A 439 -9.89 -1.43 2.54
C PRO A 439 -9.97 -2.55 3.58
N ASN A 440 -9.91 -3.82 3.15
CA ASN A 440 -9.90 -4.97 4.06
C ASN A 440 -8.57 -5.14 4.84
N GLY A 441 -7.56 -4.32 4.54
CA GLY A 441 -6.24 -4.36 5.18
C GLY A 441 -5.20 -5.21 4.46
N ASN A 442 -5.55 -5.87 3.35
CA ASN A 442 -4.59 -6.50 2.46
C ASN A 442 -3.76 -5.46 1.69
N THR A 443 -2.69 -5.89 1.05
CA THR A 443 -1.86 -5.03 0.21
C THR A 443 -1.97 -5.49 -1.24
N LEU A 444 -2.37 -4.59 -2.13
CA LEU A 444 -2.27 -4.77 -3.57
C LEU A 444 -0.86 -4.39 -4.00
N ILE A 445 -0.20 -5.28 -4.71
CA ILE A 445 1.17 -5.10 -5.22
C ILE A 445 1.10 -5.20 -6.74
N CYS A 446 1.53 -4.15 -7.43
CA CYS A 446 1.84 -4.17 -8.86
C CYS A 446 3.27 -4.67 -9.01
N GLU A 447 3.47 -5.78 -9.71
CA GLU A 447 4.77 -6.24 -10.20
C GLU A 447 4.82 -5.89 -11.69
N GLY A 448 5.63 -4.90 -12.05
CA GLY A 448 5.52 -4.16 -13.31
C GLY A 448 5.67 -4.99 -14.58
N ASP A 449 6.29 -6.18 -14.55
CA ASP A 449 6.46 -7.08 -15.69
C ASP A 449 5.69 -8.41 -15.56
N TYR A 450 4.84 -8.53 -14.53
CA TYR A 450 3.99 -9.70 -14.30
C TYR A 450 2.50 -9.36 -14.22
N GLY A 451 2.12 -8.37 -13.43
CA GLY A 451 0.73 -8.08 -13.09
C GLY A 451 0.56 -7.72 -11.61
N TYR A 452 -0.41 -8.32 -10.94
CA TYR A 452 -0.84 -7.87 -9.61
C TYR A 452 -0.97 -9.02 -8.63
N TRP A 453 -0.68 -8.72 -7.37
CA TRP A 453 -0.79 -9.62 -6.23
C TRP A 453 -1.63 -8.96 -5.16
N GLU A 454 -2.45 -9.74 -4.48
CA GLU A 454 -3.06 -9.34 -3.23
C GLU A 454 -2.55 -10.21 -2.09
N VAL A 455 -2.03 -9.55 -1.07
CA VAL A 455 -1.35 -10.18 0.05
C VAL A 455 -1.99 -9.76 1.35
N THR A 456 -2.34 -10.73 2.20
CA THR A 456 -2.92 -10.46 3.52
C THR A 456 -1.90 -9.85 4.48
N LYS A 457 -2.37 -9.30 5.60
CA LYS A 457 -1.50 -8.84 6.71
C LYS A 457 -0.58 -9.96 7.20
N ASP A 458 -1.07 -11.20 7.19
CA ASP A 458 -0.34 -12.42 7.57
C ASP A 458 0.56 -12.97 6.45
N LYS A 459 0.74 -12.20 5.36
CA LYS A 459 1.65 -12.49 4.24
C LYS A 459 1.23 -13.66 3.36
N GLU A 460 -0.05 -13.99 3.35
CA GLU A 460 -0.62 -14.99 2.43
C GLU A 460 -1.00 -14.32 1.12
N VAL A 461 -0.55 -14.90 0.00
CA VAL A 461 -1.00 -14.47 -1.33
C VAL A 461 -2.38 -15.07 -1.60
N VAL A 462 -3.38 -14.20 -1.67
CA VAL A 462 -4.80 -14.60 -1.79
C VAL A 462 -5.40 -14.32 -3.16
N TRP A 463 -4.71 -13.50 -3.96
CA TRP A 463 -5.07 -13.25 -5.35
C TRP A 463 -3.84 -12.95 -6.19
N LYS A 464 -3.81 -13.45 -7.43
CA LYS A 464 -2.80 -13.10 -8.43
C LYS A 464 -3.45 -12.94 -9.78
N TYR A 465 -3.15 -11.82 -10.43
CA TYR A 465 -3.48 -11.54 -11.82
C TYR A 465 -2.19 -11.44 -12.62
N LYS A 466 -2.10 -12.22 -13.70
CA LYS A 466 -0.97 -12.17 -14.63
C LYS A 466 -1.43 -11.54 -15.94
N GLY A 467 -0.83 -10.42 -16.28
CA GLY A 467 -1.02 -9.79 -17.58
C GLY A 467 -0.03 -10.27 -18.64
N ASP A 468 -0.23 -9.77 -19.86
CA ASP A 468 0.61 -10.02 -21.04
C ASP A 468 1.47 -8.81 -21.44
N THR A 469 1.33 -7.69 -20.73
CA THR A 469 2.06 -6.43 -20.92
C THR A 469 2.83 -6.04 -19.66
N SER A 470 3.54 -4.90 -19.71
CA SER A 470 4.07 -4.26 -18.50
C SER A 470 3.06 -3.28 -17.90
N PHE A 471 3.07 -3.15 -16.58
CA PHE A 471 2.16 -2.32 -15.79
C PHE A 471 2.93 -1.21 -15.09
N TRP A 472 2.30 -0.04 -14.99
CA TRP A 472 2.83 1.07 -14.22
C TRP A 472 2.56 0.83 -12.72
N ARG A 473 1.32 1.09 -12.32
CA ARG A 473 0.77 0.92 -10.97
C ARG A 473 -0.67 0.42 -11.08
N GLY A 474 -1.31 0.19 -9.94
CA GLY A 474 -2.74 -0.11 -9.91
C GLY A 474 -3.40 0.48 -8.68
N TYR A 475 -4.64 0.91 -8.85
CA TYR A 475 -5.39 1.66 -7.86
C TYR A 475 -6.73 0.98 -7.57
N VAL A 476 -7.26 1.25 -6.38
CA VAL A 476 -8.60 0.78 -5.98
C VAL A 476 -9.39 1.99 -5.51
N TYR A 477 -10.64 2.06 -5.95
CA TYR A 477 -11.59 3.14 -5.65
C TYR A 477 -12.84 2.51 -5.03
N PRO A 478 -12.90 2.39 -3.68
CA PRO A 478 -13.98 1.71 -2.97
C PRO A 478 -15.35 2.41 -3.03
#